data_AF-A0A7C3BU63-F1
#
_entry.id   AF-A0A7C3BU63-F1
#
_cell.length_a   1.000
_cell.length_b   1.000
_cell.length_c   1.000
_cell.angle_alpha   90.00
_cell.angle_beta   90.00
_cell.angle_gamma   90.00
#
_symmetry.space_group_name_H-M   'P 1'
#
loop_
_entity.id
_entity.type
_entity.pdbx_description
1 polymer ?
#
loop_
_entity_poly.entity_id
_entity_poly.type
_entity_poly.pdbx_seq_one_letter_code
_entity_poly.pdbx_strand_id
1 'polypeptide(L)' 'MGTSDISQKCPKCGGRLFLYNGFDGWYEQCLQCSFIMYLDVVYDNSLKVDPDKLRR' A
#
# COMPACT_ATOMS: atom_id res chain seq x y z
N MET A 1 -5.51 9.07 17.85
CA MET A 1 -5.84 8.40 16.57
C MET A 1 -5.19 9.20 15.46
N GLY A 2 -4.37 8.56 14.63
CA GLY A 2 -3.68 9.23 13.54
C GLY A 2 -2.56 8.35 13.00
N THR A 3 -2.90 7.17 12.48
CA THR A 3 -2.03 6.54 11.49
C THR A 3 -2.15 7.39 10.24
N SER A 4 -1.07 8.07 9.88
CA SER A 4 -0.97 8.83 8.64
C SER A 4 -0.97 7.84 7.49
N ASP A 5 -2.15 7.33 7.12
CA ASP A 5 -2.33 6.65 5.84
C ASP A 5 -1.98 7.69 4.78
N ILE A 6 -0.76 7.63 4.25
CA ILE A 6 -0.38 8.32 3.01
C ILE A 6 -1.20 7.64 1.92
N SER A 7 -2.49 7.99 1.87
CA SER A 7 -3.43 7.47 0.90
C SER A 7 -3.02 8.07 -0.43
N GLN A 8 -2.27 7.30 -1.21
CA GLN A 8 -1.90 7.67 -2.56
C GLN A 8 -3.20 7.94 -3.33
N LYS A 9 -3.35 9.18 -3.79
CA LYS A 9 -4.49 9.59 -4.61
C LYS A 9 -4.19 9.20 -6.05
N CYS A 10 -5.20 8.73 -6.76
CA CYS A 10 -5.10 8.44 -8.18
C CYS A 10 -4.65 9.70 -8.92
N PRO A 11 -3.53 9.66 -9.66
CA PRO A 11 -3.01 10.84 -10.38
C PRO A 11 -3.94 11.28 -11.52
N LYS A 12 -4.83 10.39 -11.96
CA LYS A 12 -5.74 10.62 -13.08
C LYS A 12 -7.04 11.33 -12.68
N CYS A 13 -7.60 10.99 -11.52
CA CYS A 13 -8.93 11.49 -11.10
C CYS A 13 -8.99 11.98 -9.65
N GLY A 14 -7.89 11.92 -8.91
CA GLY A 14 -7.85 12.27 -7.47
C GLY A 14 -8.58 11.29 -6.55
N GLY A 15 -9.10 10.18 -7.09
CA GLY A 15 -9.78 9.13 -6.34
C GLY A 15 -8.85 8.32 -5.45
N ARG A 16 -9.39 7.37 -4.68
CA ARG A 16 -8.55 6.47 -3.88
C ARG A 16 -7.97 5.34 -4.72
N LEU A 17 -6.71 5.00 -4.44
CA LEU A 17 -6.06 3.78 -4.92
C LEU A 17 -6.23 2.68 -3.87
N PHE A 18 -6.44 1.45 -4.34
CA PHE A 18 -6.58 0.26 -3.51
C PHE A 18 -5.54 -0.76 -3.93
N LEU A 19 -4.88 -1.39 -2.96
CA LEU A 19 -3.87 -2.41 -3.19
C LEU A 19 -4.52 -3.76 -3.48
N TYR A 20 -4.05 -4.42 -4.53
CA TYR A 20 -4.46 -5.74 -4.99
C TYR A 20 -3.23 -6.61 -5.24
N ASN A 21 -3.43 -7.93 -5.18
CA ASN A 21 -2.41 -8.91 -5.54
C ASN A 21 -2.95 -9.76 -6.69
N GLY A 22 -2.29 -9.68 -7.84
CA GLY A 22 -2.61 -10.41 -9.05
C GLY A 22 -1.67 -11.60 -9.27
N PHE A 23 -1.72 -12.17 -10.48
CA PHE A 23 -0.81 -13.24 -10.87
C PHE A 23 0.63 -12.73 -11.07
N ASP A 24 0.78 -11.48 -11.48
CA ASP A 24 2.03 -10.77 -11.80
C ASP A 24 2.59 -9.96 -10.62
N GLY A 25 1.94 -10.02 -9.45
CA GLY A 25 2.38 -9.36 -8.23
C GLY A 25 1.42 -8.30 -7.72
N TRP A 26 1.96 -7.35 -6.94
CA TRP A 26 1.18 -6.31 -6.29
C TRP A 26 0.94 -5.14 -7.23
N TYR A 27 -0.28 -4.62 -7.21
CA TYR A 27 -0.65 -3.43 -7.96
C TYR A 27 -1.69 -2.62 -7.21
N GLU A 28 -1.71 -1.32 -7.44
CA GLU A 28 -2.74 -0.43 -6.97
C GLU A 28 -3.71 -0.10 -8.10
N GLN A 29 -5.02 -0.17 -7.84
CA GLN A 29 -6.05 0.17 -8.81
C GLN A 29 -7.04 1.20 -8.25
N CYS A 30 -7.36 2.20 -9.07
CA CYS A 30 -8.39 3.17 -8.77
C CYS A 30 -9.75 2.69 -9.26
N LEU A 31 -10.72 2.50 -8.36
CA LEU A 31 -12.07 2.05 -8.70
C LEU A 31 -12.88 3.07 -9.53
N GLN A 32 -12.52 4.36 -9.50
CA GLN A 32 -13.28 5.40 -10.18
C GLN A 32 -12.93 5.55 -11.67
N CYS A 33 -11.69 5.27 -12.06
CA CYS A 33 -11.22 5.49 -13.43
C CYS A 33 -10.37 4.33 -13.99
N SER A 34 -10.29 3.23 -13.25
CA SER A 34 -9.54 2.01 -13.62
C SER A 34 -8.06 2.23 -13.91
N PHE A 35 -7.46 3.31 -13.37
CA PHE A 35 -6.01 3.51 -13.42
C PHE A 35 -5.31 2.43 -12.59
N ILE A 36 -4.28 1.80 -13.15
CA ILE A 36 -3.49 0.74 -12.52
C ILE A 36 -2.05 1.22 -12.41
N MET A 37 -1.45 1.01 -11.24
CA MET A 37 -0.05 1.24 -10.96
C MET A 37 0.56 -0.05 -10.42
N TYR A 38 1.52 -0.62 -11.13
CA TYR A 38 2.23 -1.82 -10.69
C TYR A 38 3.26 -1.44 -9.63
N LEU A 39 3.34 -2.22 -8.55
CA LEU A 39 4.32 -2.01 -7.49
C LEU A 39 5.51 -2.93 -7.74
N ASP A 40 6.67 -2.33 -7.98
CA ASP A 40 7.94 -3.04 -7.95
C ASP A 40 8.24 -3.43 -6.50
N VAL A 41 8.03 -4.72 -6.18
CA VAL A 41 8.37 -5.44 -4.93
C VAL A 41 8.80 -4.54 -3.76
N VAL A 42 7.84 -4.21 -2.88
CA VAL A 42 8.12 -3.47 -1.64
C VAL A 42 8.46 -4.47 -0.53
N TYR A 43 9.73 -4.87 -0.43
CA TYR A 43 10.26 -5.51 0.80
C TYR A 43 11.00 -4.45 1.63
N ASP A 44 10.32 -3.87 2.62
CA ASP A 44 11.01 -3.16 3.70
C ASP A 44 11.12 -4.08 4.91
N ASN A 45 12.24 -4.82 4.98
CA ASN A 45 12.60 -5.64 6.15
C ASN A 45 13.16 -4.80 7.32
N SER A 46 13.01 -3.46 7.31
CA SER A 46 13.65 -2.59 8.31
C SER A 46 12.81 -2.39 9.57
N LEU A 47 11.57 -2.89 9.62
CA LEU A 47 10.84 -3.01 10.88
C LEU A 47 11.39 -4.19 11.68
N LYS A 48 12.55 -4.00 12.32
CA LYS A 48 12.95 -4.82 13.46
C LYS A 48 11.85 -4.68 14.51
N VAL A 49 10.94 -5.64 14.56
CA VAL A 49 10.04 -5.79 15.70
C VAL A 49 10.93 -6.20 16.86
N ASP A 50 11.20 -5.24 17.75
CA ASP A 50 11.87 -5.52 19.02
C ASP A 50 11.06 -6.64 19.73
N PRO A 51 11.63 -7.85 19.90
CA PRO A 51 10.89 -8.98 20.47
C PRO A 51 10.50 -8.74 21.93
N ASP A 52 11.07 -7.72 22.56
CA ASP A 52 10.81 -7.33 23.95
C ASP A 52 9.47 -6.61 24.15
N LYS A 53 8.83 -6.13 23.08
CA LYS A 53 7.53 -5.44 23.17
C LYS A 53 6.30 -6.36 23.18
N LEU A 54 6.46 -7.66 22.97
CA LEU A 54 5.36 -8.66 22.97
C LEU A 54 5.11 -9.29 24.35
N ARG A 55 5.87 -8.90 25.38
CA ARG A 55 5.92 -9.59 26.68
C ARG A 55 5.44 -8.77 27.89
N ARG A 56 4.57 -7.77 27.67
CA ARG A 56 3.98 -6.96 28.76
C ARG A 56 2.47 -6.94 28.72
#